data_AF-A0A8C9G3B9-F1
#
_entry.id   AF-A0A8C9G3B9-F1
#
_cell.length_a   1.000
_cell.length_b   1.000
_cell.length_c   1.000
_cell.angle_alpha   90.00
_cell.angle_beta   90.00
_cell.angle_gamma   90.00
#
_symmetry.space_group_name_H-M   'P 1'
#
loop_
_entity.id
_entity.type
_entity.pdbx_description
1 polymer ?
#
loop_
_entity_poly.entity_id
_entity_poly.type
_entity_poly.pdbx_seq_one_letter_code
_entity_poly.pdbx_strand_id
1 'polypeptide(L)'
;MLDDSSSEQCVMKEKKDDGGLMFMCSCTGEECNDVLIFSADPHKPEEKDEISKVTIISLVPLLVISVAVIVIFYAYRTHKKRKLNKAWEKNVKPRKHKDCSDVCAIMLDDDHSDISSTCANNINHNTELLPIELDIVVGKGRFAEVYKAKLKQNTSEQYETVAVKIFPYEEYASWKTEKDIFSDVNLKHENILQFLTAEERKTDLGKQYWLITAFHARGNLQEYLTRHIISWEDLWKLGGSLARGIAHLHSDHTPCGRPKTPIVHRDLKSSNILVKNDLTCCLCDFGLSLRLDPSLSVDDLANSGQVGTARYMAPEVLESRMNLENMESFKQTDVYSMALVLWEMTSRCNGVGGKHCRFSYL
;
A
#
# COMPACT_ATOMS: atom_id res chain seq x y z
N MET A 1 11.86 31.20 -72.33
CA MET A 1 10.78 30.19 -72.25
C MET A 1 11.30 29.07 -71.38
N LEU A 2 10.50 28.55 -70.44
CA LEU A 2 10.90 27.42 -69.60
C LEU A 2 10.62 26.13 -70.41
N ASP A 3 11.62 25.26 -70.55
CA ASP A 3 11.57 24.09 -71.45
C ASP A 3 10.65 22.94 -70.98
N ASP A 4 10.02 23.05 -69.80
CA ASP A 4 9.21 21.98 -69.21
C ASP A 4 7.70 22.23 -69.33
N SER A 5 7.22 22.50 -70.54
CA SER A 5 5.78 22.74 -70.78
C SER A 5 4.91 21.48 -70.73
N SER A 6 5.45 20.32 -70.34
CA SER A 6 4.73 19.03 -70.35
C SER A 6 4.72 18.26 -69.01
N SER A 7 5.17 18.86 -67.91
CA SER A 7 5.11 18.22 -66.58
C SER A 7 3.72 18.39 -65.94
N GLU A 8 3.20 17.34 -65.28
CA GLU A 8 1.99 17.42 -64.45
C GLU A 8 2.27 18.05 -63.06
N GLN A 9 3.53 18.10 -62.62
CA GLN A 9 3.94 18.60 -61.29
C GLN A 9 4.87 19.81 -61.36
N CYS A 10 4.75 20.73 -60.39
CA CYS A 10 5.56 21.96 -60.29
C CYS A 10 6.85 21.72 -59.51
N VAL A 11 7.93 21.38 -60.22
CA VAL A 11 9.28 21.25 -59.63
C VAL A 11 10.00 22.58 -59.74
N MET A 12 10.29 23.19 -58.59
CA MET A 12 10.90 24.51 -58.48
C MET A 12 12.36 24.49 -58.96
N LYS A 13 12.65 25.22 -60.04
CA LYS A 13 14.00 25.37 -60.60
C LYS A 13 14.54 26.76 -60.33
N GLU A 14 15.80 26.82 -59.95
CA GLU A 14 16.52 28.06 -59.72
C GLU A 14 16.79 28.77 -61.05
N LYS A 15 16.43 30.05 -61.14
CA LYS A 15 16.69 30.92 -62.27
C LYS A 15 17.30 32.23 -61.77
N LYS A 16 18.44 32.61 -62.35
CA LYS A 16 19.09 33.90 -62.06
C LYS A 16 18.55 34.96 -63.02
N ASP A 17 18.14 36.09 -62.46
CA ASP A 17 17.78 37.31 -63.18
C ASP A 17 18.55 38.51 -62.57
N ASP A 18 18.61 39.63 -63.28
CA ASP A 18 19.45 40.80 -62.90
C ASP A 18 19.06 41.45 -61.55
N GLY A 19 17.94 41.04 -60.95
CA GLY A 19 17.47 41.46 -59.62
C GLY A 19 17.68 40.44 -58.48
N GLY A 20 18.23 39.25 -58.74
CA GLY A 20 18.49 38.22 -57.73
C GLY A 20 18.09 36.80 -58.14
N LEU A 21 18.10 35.90 -57.14
CA LEU A 21 17.74 34.49 -57.28
C LEU A 21 16.22 34.30 -57.21
N MET A 22 15.63 33.74 -58.26
CA MET A 22 14.19 33.43 -58.32
C MET A 22 14.00 31.94 -58.62
N PHE A 23 13.04 31.30 -57.95
CA PHE A 23 12.62 29.94 -58.27
C PHE A 23 11.37 29.98 -59.13
N MET A 24 11.36 29.27 -60.24
CA MET A 24 10.22 29.19 -61.16
C MET A 24 9.96 27.72 -61.53
N CYS A 25 8.69 27.35 -61.62
CA CYS A 25 8.23 26.08 -62.19
C CYS A 25 7.06 26.33 -63.14
N SER A 26 6.82 25.39 -64.06
CA SER A 26 5.71 25.41 -65.02
C SER A 26 5.16 24.00 -65.14
N CYS A 27 3.85 23.87 -65.22
CA CYS A 27 3.15 22.58 -65.29
C CYS A 27 1.73 22.75 -65.86
N THR A 28 1.11 21.63 -66.25
CA THR A 28 -0.14 21.63 -67.03
C THR A 28 -1.32 20.92 -66.35
N GLY A 29 -1.13 20.33 -65.16
CA GLY A 29 -2.18 19.65 -64.40
C GLY A 29 -3.13 20.59 -63.65
N GLU A 30 -4.35 20.14 -63.36
CA GLU A 30 -5.25 20.83 -62.42
C GLU A 30 -4.61 20.87 -61.02
N GLU A 31 -4.78 21.98 -60.30
CA GLU A 31 -4.23 22.19 -58.94
C GLU A 31 -2.70 22.14 -58.83
N CYS A 32 -1.96 22.35 -59.92
CA CYS A 32 -0.49 22.24 -59.87
C CYS A 32 0.23 23.23 -58.92
N ASN A 33 -0.45 24.28 -58.47
CA ASN A 33 0.08 25.22 -57.48
C ASN A 33 -0.02 24.71 -56.03
N ASP A 34 -0.71 23.59 -55.77
CA ASP A 34 -0.97 23.11 -54.41
C ASP A 34 0.21 22.34 -53.81
N VAL A 35 1.11 21.80 -54.63
CA VAL A 35 2.30 21.06 -54.19
C VAL A 35 3.55 21.56 -54.92
N LEU A 36 4.33 22.39 -54.23
CA LEU A 36 5.62 22.90 -54.72
C LEU A 36 6.76 21.97 -54.29
N ILE A 37 7.45 21.35 -55.24
CA ILE A 37 8.55 20.42 -54.96
C ILE A 37 9.89 21.13 -55.16
N PHE A 38 10.65 21.30 -54.07
CA PHE A 38 12.02 21.81 -54.11
C PHE A 38 12.99 20.62 -54.13
N SER A 39 13.60 20.35 -55.28
CA SER A 39 14.62 19.28 -55.36
C SER A 39 15.83 19.66 -54.50
N ALA A 40 16.12 18.83 -53.50
CA ALA A 40 17.30 18.98 -52.66
C ALA A 40 18.57 18.66 -53.46
N ASP A 41 19.59 19.50 -53.24
CA ASP A 41 20.93 19.52 -53.86
C ASP A 41 21.60 18.12 -53.96
N PRO A 42 22.12 17.70 -55.14
CA PRO A 42 22.80 16.41 -55.32
C PRO A 42 24.13 16.24 -54.57
N HIS A 43 24.64 17.27 -53.87
CA HIS A 43 25.99 17.27 -53.31
C HIS A 43 26.12 17.15 -51.78
N LYS A 44 25.08 16.75 -51.04
CA LYS A 44 25.20 16.48 -49.59
C LYS A 44 25.41 14.99 -49.28
N PRO A 45 26.50 14.58 -48.62
CA PRO A 45 26.67 13.21 -48.14
C PRO A 45 25.66 12.90 -47.01
N GLU A 46 25.19 11.66 -46.97
CA GLU A 46 24.10 11.17 -46.12
C GLU A 46 24.33 11.39 -44.62
N GLU A 47 23.53 12.27 -44.02
CA GLU A 47 23.59 12.70 -42.61
C GLU A 47 23.16 11.60 -41.60
N LYS A 48 22.64 10.45 -42.08
CA LYS A 48 22.14 9.35 -41.23
C LYS A 48 23.26 8.47 -40.66
N ASP A 49 24.39 8.34 -41.34
CA ASP A 49 25.43 7.38 -40.95
C ASP A 49 26.22 7.88 -39.72
N GLU A 50 26.46 9.18 -39.63
CA GLU A 50 27.22 9.78 -38.51
C GLU A 50 26.41 9.85 -37.20
N ILE A 51 25.11 10.12 -37.26
CA ILE A 51 24.24 10.13 -36.06
C ILE A 51 24.17 8.74 -35.43
N SER A 52 24.15 7.68 -36.25
CA SER A 52 24.12 6.29 -35.77
C SER A 52 25.40 5.93 -35.01
N LYS A 53 26.57 6.34 -35.53
CA LYS A 53 27.88 6.08 -34.90
C LYS A 53 28.03 6.82 -33.59
N VAL A 54 27.65 8.10 -33.53
CA VAL A 54 27.72 8.90 -32.30
C VAL A 54 26.80 8.34 -31.22
N THR A 55 25.60 7.88 -31.59
CA THR A 55 24.63 7.28 -30.66
C THR A 55 25.16 5.97 -30.06
N ILE A 56 25.75 5.10 -30.88
CA ILE A 56 26.33 3.82 -30.42
C ILE A 56 27.54 4.08 -29.50
N ILE A 57 28.46 4.97 -29.89
CA ILE A 57 29.66 5.26 -29.10
C ILE A 57 29.31 5.91 -27.74
N SER A 58 28.23 6.69 -27.66
CA SER A 58 27.84 7.36 -26.41
C SER A 58 27.02 6.47 -25.46
N LEU A 59 26.08 5.68 -25.99
CA LEU A 59 25.10 4.96 -25.16
C LEU A 59 25.56 3.56 -24.76
N VAL A 60 26.33 2.86 -25.60
CA VAL A 60 26.77 1.49 -25.31
C VAL A 60 27.67 1.42 -24.07
N PRO A 61 28.67 2.32 -23.86
CA PRO A 61 29.47 2.31 -22.64
C PRO A 61 28.65 2.53 -21.37
N LEU A 62 27.63 3.40 -21.42
CA LEU A 62 26.74 3.66 -20.28
C LEU A 62 25.89 2.43 -19.94
N LEU A 63 25.44 1.70 -20.96
CA LEU A 63 24.71 0.44 -20.80
C LEU A 63 25.61 -0.66 -20.21
N VAL A 64 26.86 -0.75 -20.64
CA VAL A 64 27.82 -1.71 -20.08
C VAL A 64 28.13 -1.39 -18.62
N ILE A 65 28.30 -0.11 -18.27
CA ILE A 65 28.52 0.33 -16.88
C ILE A 65 27.30 0.02 -16.01
N SER A 66 26.08 0.29 -16.48
CA SER A 66 24.87 0.01 -15.71
C SER A 66 24.68 -1.48 -15.45
N VAL A 67 24.93 -2.33 -16.45
CA VAL A 67 24.91 -3.80 -16.30
C VAL A 67 26.00 -4.26 -15.33
N ALA A 68 27.21 -3.71 -15.41
CA ALA A 68 28.29 -4.03 -14.48
C ALA A 68 27.93 -3.66 -13.03
N VAL A 69 27.31 -2.50 -12.79
CA VAL A 69 26.84 -2.08 -11.46
C VAL A 69 25.77 -3.02 -10.94
N ILE A 70 24.81 -3.43 -11.77
CA ILE A 70 23.76 -4.39 -11.40
C ILE A 70 24.37 -5.75 -11.03
N VAL A 71 25.31 -6.26 -11.82
CA VAL A 71 25.99 -7.53 -11.56
C VAL A 71 26.83 -7.46 -10.29
N ILE A 72 27.57 -6.37 -10.07
CA ILE A 72 28.35 -6.16 -8.84
C ILE A 72 27.42 -6.05 -7.63
N PHE A 73 26.31 -5.33 -7.74
CA PHE A 73 25.31 -5.23 -6.67
C PHE A 73 24.69 -6.59 -6.35
N TYR A 74 24.35 -7.38 -7.38
CA TYR A 74 23.81 -8.73 -7.22
C TYR A 74 24.84 -9.69 -6.60
N ALA A 75 26.10 -9.66 -7.06
CA ALA A 75 27.20 -10.43 -6.49
C ALA A 75 27.48 -10.02 -5.03
N TYR A 76 27.43 -8.73 -4.71
CA TYR A 76 27.56 -8.23 -3.35
C TYR A 76 26.41 -8.71 -2.45
N ARG A 77 25.16 -8.63 -2.94
CA ARG A 77 23.98 -9.08 -2.16
C ARG A 77 24.01 -10.58 -1.89
N THR A 78 24.35 -11.38 -2.91
CA THR A 78 24.48 -12.83 -2.78
C THR A 78 25.65 -13.23 -1.89
N HIS A 79 26.80 -12.54 -1.97
CA HIS A 79 27.94 -12.78 -1.10
C HIS A 79 27.67 -12.36 0.36
N LYS A 80 27.00 -11.22 0.57
CA LYS A 80 26.55 -10.78 1.91
C LYS A 80 25.57 -11.79 2.53
N LYS A 81 24.60 -12.29 1.76
CA LYS A 81 23.66 -13.34 2.18
C LYS A 81 24.38 -14.64 2.54
N ARG A 82 25.37 -15.07 1.73
CA ARG A 82 26.21 -16.26 2.04
C ARG A 82 27.08 -16.08 3.29
N LYS A 83 27.62 -14.88 3.54
CA LYS A 83 28.40 -14.57 4.74
C LYS A 83 27.54 -14.57 6.01
N LEU A 84 26.31 -14.03 5.93
CA LEU A 84 25.32 -14.08 7.01
C LEU A 84 24.88 -15.51 7.31
N ASN A 85 24.62 -16.33 6.29
CA ASN A 85 24.25 -17.74 6.47
C ASN A 85 25.38 -18.55 7.14
N LYS A 86 26.64 -18.36 6.73
CA LYS A 86 27.79 -19.02 7.38
C LYS A 86 28.04 -18.53 8.82
N ALA A 87 27.73 -17.27 9.12
CA ALA A 87 27.79 -16.74 10.49
C ALA A 87 26.66 -17.29 11.37
N TRP A 88 25.48 -17.49 10.79
CA TRP A 88 24.33 -18.12 11.43
C TRP A 88 24.60 -19.59 11.77
N GLU A 89 25.12 -20.38 10.82
CA GLU A 89 25.45 -21.79 11.04
C GLU A 89 26.50 -22.00 12.13
N LYS A 90 27.45 -21.06 12.31
CA LYS A 90 28.41 -21.10 13.42
C LYS A 90 27.79 -20.79 14.79
N ASN A 91 26.67 -20.06 14.83
CA ASN A 91 25.99 -19.67 16.07
C ASN A 91 24.90 -20.66 16.50
N VAL A 92 24.49 -21.59 15.63
CA VAL A 92 23.52 -22.65 15.95
C VAL A 92 24.25 -23.94 16.34
N LYS A 93 24.80 -23.97 17.56
CA LYS A 93 24.95 -25.23 18.32
C LYS A 93 24.03 -25.15 19.56
N PRO A 94 23.34 -26.24 19.91
CA PRO A 94 22.22 -26.17 20.86
C PRO A 94 22.73 -25.94 22.28
N ARG A 95 22.40 -24.79 22.88
CA ARG A 95 22.48 -24.60 24.33
C ARG A 95 21.14 -24.98 24.95
N LYS A 96 21.21 -25.97 25.84
CA LYS A 96 20.13 -26.50 26.66
C LYS A 96 19.45 -25.40 27.49
N HIS A 97 18.13 -25.59 27.61
CA HIS A 97 17.19 -25.02 28.56
C HIS A 97 17.81 -24.46 29.84
N LYS A 98 17.50 -23.19 30.16
CA LYS A 98 17.49 -22.70 31.54
C LYS A 98 16.47 -21.57 31.64
N ASP A 99 15.41 -21.83 32.41
CA ASP A 99 14.48 -20.82 32.89
C ASP A 99 15.22 -19.69 33.62
N CYS A 100 14.81 -18.44 33.40
CA CYS A 100 14.71 -17.47 34.48
C CYS A 100 13.81 -16.29 34.09
N SER A 101 12.86 -16.09 34.99
CA SER A 101 12.13 -14.87 35.33
C SER A 101 12.91 -13.56 35.19
N ASP A 102 12.13 -12.50 34.94
CA ASP A 102 12.27 -11.12 35.43
C ASP A 102 13.13 -10.06 34.71
N VAL A 103 12.40 -8.97 34.40
CA VAL A 103 12.76 -7.54 34.48
C VAL A 103 13.68 -6.97 33.39
N CYS A 104 13.08 -6.19 32.47
CA CYS A 104 13.37 -4.76 32.26
C CYS A 104 12.59 -4.20 31.06
N ALA A 105 11.53 -3.44 31.33
CA ALA A 105 10.96 -2.49 30.38
C ALA A 105 11.75 -1.17 30.50
N ILE A 106 12.32 -0.70 29.40
CA ILE A 106 12.92 0.63 29.30
C ILE A 106 11.87 1.55 28.66
N MET A 107 11.52 2.60 29.38
CA MET A 107 10.63 3.68 28.97
C MET A 107 11.32 4.57 27.92
N LEU A 108 10.55 5.00 26.91
CA LEU A 108 10.81 6.22 26.16
C LEU A 108 9.53 7.03 26.24
N ASP A 109 9.62 8.19 26.90
CA ASP A 109 8.59 9.20 26.97
C ASP A 109 8.52 9.96 25.64
N ASP A 110 7.31 10.17 25.12
CA ASP A 110 7.03 11.27 24.19
C ASP A 110 5.58 11.75 24.43
N ASP A 111 5.49 12.97 24.95
CA ASP A 111 4.29 13.75 25.26
C ASP A 111 3.63 14.27 23.96
N HIS A 112 2.46 13.72 23.61
CA HIS A 112 1.27 14.47 23.21
C HIS A 112 0.16 13.54 22.69
N SER A 113 -0.85 13.26 23.52
CA SER A 113 -2.27 13.23 23.15
C SER A 113 -3.13 12.74 24.31
N ASP A 114 -4.14 13.55 24.65
CA ASP A 114 -5.07 13.34 25.75
C ASP A 114 -6.02 12.16 25.49
N ILE A 115 -5.62 10.96 25.91
CA ILE A 115 -6.52 9.93 26.45
C ILE A 115 -5.80 9.31 27.64
N SER A 116 -6.35 9.53 28.83
CA SER A 116 -5.77 9.13 30.12
C SER A 116 -5.32 7.66 30.11
N SER A 117 -4.00 7.43 30.12
CA SER A 117 -3.33 6.13 30.05
C SER A 117 -3.32 5.37 31.37
N THR A 118 -4.24 5.67 32.31
CA THR A 118 -4.13 5.25 33.71
C THR A 118 -4.68 3.86 34.06
N CYS A 119 -5.09 3.02 33.10
CA CYS A 119 -5.58 1.66 33.43
C CYS A 119 -4.91 0.50 32.68
N ALA A 120 -3.95 0.73 31.79
CA ALA A 120 -3.40 -0.35 30.95
C ALA A 120 -2.29 -1.21 31.60
N ASN A 121 -1.83 -0.90 32.82
CA ASN A 121 -0.65 -1.55 33.40
C ASN A 121 -0.91 -2.45 34.63
N ASN A 122 -2.14 -2.89 34.89
CA ASN A 122 -2.42 -3.79 36.02
C ASN A 122 -3.53 -4.82 35.76
N ILE A 123 -3.54 -5.46 34.59
CA ILE A 123 -4.39 -6.65 34.39
C ILE A 123 -3.55 -7.89 34.68
N ASN A 124 -3.41 -8.18 35.98
CA ASN A 124 -3.17 -9.54 36.45
C ASN A 124 -4.24 -10.46 35.84
N HIS A 125 -3.85 -11.69 35.50
CA HIS A 125 -4.70 -12.76 35.00
C HIS A 125 -5.87 -13.11 35.96
N ASN A 126 -6.88 -12.26 36.03
CA ASN A 126 -8.15 -12.58 36.67
C ASN A 126 -9.10 -13.10 35.59
N THR A 127 -9.62 -14.29 35.83
CA THR A 127 -10.59 -15.05 35.02
C THR A 127 -11.96 -14.38 34.88
N GLU A 128 -12.09 -13.11 35.28
CA GLU A 128 -13.34 -12.36 35.26
C GLU A 128 -13.46 -11.56 33.97
N LEU A 129 -14.62 -11.69 33.32
CA LEU A 129 -14.96 -10.95 32.10
C LEU A 129 -15.09 -9.45 32.41
N LEU A 130 -14.68 -8.60 31.47
CA LEU A 130 -14.81 -7.15 31.62
C LEU A 130 -16.29 -6.73 31.75
N PRO A 131 -16.63 -5.75 32.61
CA PRO A 131 -17.99 -5.28 32.81
C PRO A 131 -18.45 -4.38 31.65
N ILE A 132 -18.75 -5.01 30.52
CA ILE A 132 -19.12 -4.35 29.26
C ILE A 132 -20.64 -4.38 29.06
N GLU A 133 -21.18 -3.20 28.75
CA GLU A 133 -22.58 -3.00 28.35
C GLU A 133 -22.63 -2.60 26.87
N LEU A 134 -23.22 -3.46 26.03
CA LEU A 134 -23.40 -3.19 24.60
C LEU A 134 -24.42 -2.06 24.41
N ASP A 135 -24.12 -1.11 23.52
CA ASP A 135 -24.96 0.06 23.22
C ASP A 135 -25.64 -0.13 21.85
N ILE A 136 -24.95 0.23 20.77
CA ILE A 136 -25.49 0.20 19.41
C ILE A 136 -24.60 -0.61 18.46
N VAL A 137 -25.21 -1.29 17.49
CA VAL A 137 -24.49 -1.88 16.36
C VAL A 137 -23.96 -0.74 15.48
N VAL A 138 -22.65 -0.71 15.26
CA VAL A 138 -21.97 0.30 14.44
C VAL A 138 -21.42 -0.25 13.14
N GLY A 139 -21.36 -1.58 12.99
CA GLY A 139 -20.90 -2.21 11.76
C GLY A 139 -21.23 -3.69 11.71
N LYS A 140 -21.35 -4.22 10.50
CA LYS A 140 -21.48 -5.65 10.23
C LYS A 140 -20.43 -6.03 9.19
N GLY A 141 -19.40 -6.73 9.65
CA GLY A 141 -18.35 -7.25 8.79
C GLY A 141 -18.72 -8.60 8.18
N ARG A 142 -17.77 -9.20 7.47
CA ARG A 142 -17.92 -10.54 6.88
C ARG A 142 -18.13 -11.63 7.93
N PHE A 143 -17.45 -11.52 9.06
CA PHE A 143 -17.35 -12.58 10.07
C PHE A 143 -18.00 -12.21 11.42
N ALA A 144 -18.29 -10.94 11.64
CA ALA A 144 -18.65 -10.44 12.96
C ALA A 144 -19.52 -9.18 12.89
N GLU A 145 -20.23 -8.93 13.98
CA GLU A 145 -20.92 -7.67 14.23
C GLU A 145 -20.10 -6.82 15.19
N VAL A 146 -20.03 -5.52 14.92
CA VAL A 146 -19.27 -4.56 15.73
C VAL A 146 -20.27 -3.68 16.48
N TYR A 147 -20.12 -3.63 17.79
CA TYR A 147 -20.92 -2.83 18.70
C TYR A 147 -20.06 -1.71 19.27
N LYS A 148 -20.64 -0.52 19.40
CA LYS A 148 -20.18 0.44 20.40
C LYS A 148 -20.64 -0.06 21.76
N ALA A 149 -19.79 0.01 22.77
CA ALA A 149 -20.11 -0.45 24.11
C ALA A 149 -19.48 0.44 25.19
N LYS A 150 -19.97 0.30 26.41
CA LYS A 150 -19.45 0.97 27.62
C LYS A 150 -18.70 -0.03 28.47
N LEU A 151 -17.42 0.21 28.72
CA LEU A 151 -16.62 -0.51 29.69
C LEU A 151 -16.71 0.22 31.04
N LYS A 152 -17.39 -0.37 32.02
CA LYS A 152 -17.58 0.23 33.35
C LYS A 152 -16.29 0.12 34.17
N GLN A 153 -15.94 1.18 34.90
CA GLN A 153 -14.86 1.12 35.87
C GLN A 153 -15.42 0.81 37.27
N ASN A 154 -14.71 -0.03 38.04
CA ASN A 154 -15.21 -0.62 39.29
C ASN A 154 -15.62 0.39 40.38
N THR A 155 -15.27 1.68 40.26
CA THR A 155 -15.37 2.66 41.36
C THR A 155 -16.01 3.99 40.99
N SER A 156 -16.59 4.15 39.79
CA SER A 156 -17.24 5.41 39.38
C SER A 156 -18.34 5.20 38.34
N GLU A 157 -19.29 6.15 38.22
CA GLU A 157 -20.26 6.20 37.11
C GLU A 157 -19.59 6.49 35.74
N GLN A 158 -18.28 6.68 35.73
CA GLN A 158 -17.48 6.86 34.53
C GLN A 158 -17.32 5.53 33.79
N TYR A 159 -17.43 5.59 32.47
CA TYR A 159 -17.21 4.47 31.58
C TYR A 159 -16.28 4.89 30.45
N GLU A 160 -15.50 3.93 29.96
CA GLU A 160 -14.75 4.09 28.73
C GLU A 160 -15.60 3.59 27.55
N THR A 161 -15.60 4.32 26.44
CA THR A 161 -16.27 3.85 25.22
C THR A 161 -15.34 2.93 24.43
N VAL A 162 -15.77 1.70 24.20
CA VAL A 162 -14.99 0.67 23.49
C VAL A 162 -15.77 0.14 22.28
N ALA A 163 -15.06 -0.46 21.34
CA ALA A 163 -15.65 -1.24 20.26
C ALA A 163 -15.56 -2.73 20.60
N VAL A 164 -16.64 -3.46 20.39
CA VAL A 164 -16.73 -4.90 20.64
C VAL A 164 -17.10 -5.59 19.35
N LYS A 165 -16.17 -6.35 18.78
CA LYS A 165 -16.39 -7.20 17.61
C LYS A 165 -16.77 -8.60 18.08
N ILE A 166 -18.00 -9.02 17.79
CA ILE A 166 -18.60 -10.27 18.27
C ILE A 166 -18.69 -11.26 17.12
N PHE A 167 -18.03 -12.40 17.30
CA PHE A 167 -18.03 -13.51 16.35
C PHE A 167 -18.93 -14.63 16.87
N PRO A 168 -19.78 -15.20 16.01
CA PRO A 168 -20.50 -16.42 16.33
C PRO A 168 -19.53 -17.62 16.40
N TYR A 169 -20.01 -18.76 16.90
CA TYR A 169 -19.16 -19.94 17.13
C TYR A 169 -18.50 -20.45 15.84
N GLU A 170 -19.21 -20.39 14.73
CA GLU A 170 -18.78 -20.85 13.41
C GLU A 170 -17.57 -20.04 12.89
N GLU A 171 -17.42 -18.80 13.37
CA GLU A 171 -16.37 -17.86 12.96
C GLU A 171 -15.18 -17.82 13.94
N TYR A 172 -15.03 -18.87 14.76
CA TYR A 172 -13.92 -19.02 15.70
C TYR A 172 -12.54 -18.87 15.03
N ALA A 173 -12.36 -19.43 13.83
CA ALA A 173 -11.10 -19.34 13.11
C ALA A 173 -10.73 -17.89 12.77
N SER A 174 -11.71 -17.10 12.33
CA SER A 174 -11.57 -15.67 12.03
C SER A 174 -11.21 -14.87 13.29
N TRP A 175 -11.93 -15.11 14.40
CA TRP A 175 -11.62 -14.50 15.70
C TRP A 175 -10.21 -14.86 16.19
N LYS A 176 -9.83 -16.14 16.07
CA LYS A 176 -8.52 -16.63 16.52
C LYS A 176 -7.38 -15.99 15.74
N THR A 177 -7.50 -15.89 14.42
CA THR A 177 -6.52 -15.21 13.57
C THR A 177 -6.33 -13.76 14.00
N GLU A 178 -7.42 -13.01 14.16
CA GLU A 178 -7.35 -11.61 14.61
C GLU A 178 -6.75 -11.49 16.02
N LYS A 179 -7.20 -12.32 16.97
CA LYS A 179 -6.66 -12.38 18.33
C LYS A 179 -5.15 -12.64 18.31
N ASP A 180 -4.71 -13.65 17.56
CA ASP A 180 -3.32 -14.06 17.51
C ASP A 180 -2.46 -12.91 16.95
N ILE A 181 -2.92 -12.22 15.90
CA ILE A 181 -2.28 -11.03 15.34
C ILE A 181 -2.22 -9.89 16.35
N PHE A 182 -3.35 -9.49 16.93
CA PHE A 182 -3.43 -8.39 17.90
C PHE A 182 -2.63 -8.64 19.18
N SER A 183 -2.43 -9.91 19.56
CA SER A 183 -1.67 -10.29 20.76
C SER A 183 -0.15 -10.17 20.57
N ASP A 184 0.35 -9.87 19.37
CA ASP A 184 1.78 -9.61 19.15
C ASP A 184 2.17 -8.26 19.77
N VAL A 185 3.04 -8.30 20.78
CA VAL A 185 3.59 -7.10 21.43
C VAL A 185 4.25 -6.14 20.43
N ASN A 186 4.80 -6.67 19.33
CA ASN A 186 5.50 -5.88 18.31
C ASN A 186 4.54 -5.22 17.30
N LEU A 187 3.23 -5.53 17.37
CA LEU A 187 2.23 -4.94 16.49
C LEU A 187 1.79 -3.53 16.93
N LYS A 188 1.93 -3.19 18.22
CA LYS A 188 1.48 -1.91 18.76
C LYS A 188 2.10 -0.72 18.00
N HIS A 189 1.25 0.15 17.46
CA HIS A 189 1.62 1.33 16.69
C HIS A 189 0.45 2.32 16.60
N GLU A 190 0.73 3.62 16.47
CA GLU A 190 -0.30 4.69 16.46
C GLU A 190 -1.33 4.59 15.32
N ASN A 191 -0.96 3.91 14.23
CA ASN A 191 -1.78 3.67 13.04
C ASN A 191 -2.24 2.21 12.91
N ILE A 192 -2.25 1.46 14.01
CA ILE A 192 -2.88 0.15 14.13
C ILE A 192 -3.91 0.24 15.26
N LEU A 193 -5.11 -0.31 15.05
CA LEU A 193 -6.19 -0.25 16.03
C LEU A 193 -5.72 -0.79 17.38
N GLN A 194 -5.94 0.00 18.44
CA GLN A 194 -5.56 -0.40 19.80
C GLN A 194 -6.45 -1.55 20.29
N PHE A 195 -5.83 -2.70 20.48
CA PHE A 195 -6.43 -3.88 21.09
C PHE A 195 -6.36 -3.81 22.61
N LEU A 196 -7.47 -4.13 23.28
CA LEU A 196 -7.52 -4.21 24.74
C LEU A 196 -7.42 -5.67 25.19
N THR A 197 -8.36 -6.51 24.74
CA THR A 197 -8.39 -7.93 25.10
C THR A 197 -9.32 -8.73 24.17
N ALA A 198 -9.24 -10.06 24.29
CA ALA A 198 -10.13 -11.00 23.65
C ALA A 198 -10.81 -11.87 24.72
N GLU A 199 -12.12 -12.07 24.59
CA GLU A 199 -12.91 -12.82 25.58
C GLU A 199 -13.73 -13.91 24.92
N GLU A 200 -14.00 -14.96 25.68
CA GLU A 200 -14.94 -16.01 25.32
C GLU A 200 -16.14 -15.90 26.24
N ARG A 201 -17.32 -15.59 25.69
CA ARG A 201 -18.55 -15.38 26.47
C ARG A 201 -19.57 -16.46 26.17
N LYS A 202 -20.12 -17.05 27.24
CA LYS A 202 -21.23 -17.99 27.13
C LYS A 202 -22.55 -17.21 27.15
N THR A 203 -23.42 -17.52 26.21
CA THR A 203 -24.77 -16.96 26.07
C THR A 203 -25.80 -18.10 26.07
N ASP A 204 -27.08 -17.76 26.20
CA ASP A 204 -28.16 -18.76 26.16
C ASP A 204 -28.23 -19.49 24.79
N LEU A 205 -27.78 -18.83 23.73
CA LEU A 205 -27.77 -19.35 22.36
C LEU A 205 -26.49 -20.09 21.98
N GLY A 206 -25.50 -20.15 22.89
CA GLY A 206 -24.20 -20.79 22.63
C GLY A 206 -23.02 -19.92 23.04
N LYS A 207 -21.87 -20.13 22.42
CA LYS A 207 -20.63 -19.42 22.73
C LYS A 207 -20.39 -18.31 21.72
N GLN A 208 -20.00 -17.14 22.22
CA GLN A 208 -19.54 -16.01 21.42
C GLN A 208 -18.08 -15.70 21.73
N TYR A 209 -17.39 -15.18 20.72
CA TYR A 209 -16.00 -14.78 20.83
C TYR A 209 -15.89 -13.29 20.59
N TRP A 210 -15.34 -12.56 21.55
CA TRP A 210 -15.30 -11.10 21.55
C TRP A 210 -13.87 -10.62 21.34
N LEU A 211 -13.69 -9.59 20.51
CA LEU A 211 -12.49 -8.75 20.48
C LEU A 211 -12.88 -7.36 20.93
N ILE A 212 -12.19 -6.84 21.94
CA ILE A 212 -12.44 -5.54 22.52
C ILE A 212 -11.29 -4.60 22.15
N THR A 213 -11.62 -3.49 21.51
CA THR A 213 -10.67 -2.50 20.99
C THR A 213 -11.10 -1.07 21.35
N ALA A 214 -10.19 -0.12 21.15
CA ALA A 214 -10.55 1.29 21.23
C ALA A 214 -11.68 1.62 20.24
N PHE A 215 -12.56 2.55 20.62
CA PHE A 215 -13.62 3.06 19.75
C PHE A 215 -13.19 4.36 19.08
N HIS A 216 -13.38 4.45 17.76
CA HIS A 216 -13.15 5.67 16.99
C HIS A 216 -14.47 6.20 16.44
N ALA A 217 -14.94 7.31 17.00
CA ALA A 217 -16.28 7.86 16.75
C ALA A 217 -16.52 8.34 15.31
N ARG A 218 -15.47 8.66 14.57
CA ARG A 218 -15.58 9.02 13.13
C ARG A 218 -15.79 7.80 12.23
N GLY A 219 -15.69 6.59 12.77
CA GLY A 219 -15.97 5.35 12.05
C GLY A 219 -14.92 5.01 11.00
N ASN A 220 -15.36 4.25 9.99
CA ASN A 220 -14.50 3.84 8.88
C ASN A 220 -14.31 4.97 7.85
N LEU A 221 -13.18 4.90 7.14
CA LEU A 221 -12.77 5.89 6.16
C LEU A 221 -13.76 5.99 5.00
N GLN A 222 -14.36 4.89 4.55
CA GLN A 222 -15.35 4.89 3.47
C GLN A 222 -16.56 5.78 3.79
N GLU A 223 -17.17 5.56 4.95
CA GLU A 223 -18.30 6.38 5.43
C GLU A 223 -17.87 7.82 5.71
N TYR A 224 -16.67 8.01 6.26
CA TYR A 224 -16.12 9.34 6.52
C TYR A 224 -15.99 10.15 5.21
N LEU A 225 -15.38 9.58 4.18
CA LEU A 225 -15.18 10.19 2.87
C LEU A 225 -16.51 10.40 2.11
N THR A 226 -17.51 9.55 2.34
CA THR A 226 -18.85 9.74 1.78
C THR A 226 -19.51 11.00 2.34
N ARG A 227 -19.37 11.24 3.65
CA ARG A 227 -20.03 12.35 4.35
C ARG A 227 -19.25 13.67 4.28
N HIS A 228 -17.95 13.62 4.02
CA HIS A 228 -17.07 14.79 4.10
C HIS A 228 -16.32 15.06 2.79
N ILE A 229 -15.99 16.33 2.58
CA ILE A 229 -14.93 16.76 1.65
C ILE A 229 -13.75 17.13 2.54
N ILE A 230 -12.58 16.58 2.24
CA ILE A 230 -11.39 16.76 3.06
C ILE A 230 -10.52 17.90 2.53
N SER A 231 -9.78 18.56 3.41
CA SER A 231 -8.78 19.55 3.00
C SER A 231 -7.53 18.87 2.46
N TRP A 232 -6.64 19.65 1.83
CA TRP A 232 -5.31 19.17 1.46
C TRP A 232 -4.51 18.71 2.69
N GLU A 233 -4.61 19.41 3.82
CA GLU A 233 -3.93 19.01 5.05
C GLU A 233 -4.45 17.67 5.58
N ASP A 234 -5.77 17.47 5.57
CA ASP A 234 -6.38 16.21 6.00
C ASP A 234 -5.96 15.05 5.10
N LEU A 235 -5.85 15.27 3.78
CA LEU A 235 -5.35 14.28 2.84
C LEU A 235 -3.93 13.82 3.22
N TRP A 236 -3.04 14.76 3.57
CA TRP A 236 -1.69 14.44 4.02
C TRP A 236 -1.68 13.66 5.34
N LYS A 237 -2.53 14.04 6.31
CA LYS A 237 -2.65 13.32 7.58
C LYS A 237 -3.17 11.91 7.39
N LEU A 238 -4.28 11.73 6.67
CA LEU A 238 -4.91 10.44 6.40
C LEU A 238 -4.01 9.53 5.56
N GLY A 239 -3.46 10.04 4.45
CA GLY A 239 -2.59 9.26 3.56
C GLY A 239 -1.25 8.91 4.20
N GLY A 240 -0.63 9.87 4.90
CA GLY A 240 0.64 9.65 5.59
C GLY A 240 0.52 8.64 6.74
N SER A 241 -0.55 8.71 7.53
CA SER A 241 -0.80 7.74 8.61
C SER A 241 -1.17 6.35 8.10
N LEU A 242 -1.93 6.25 7.00
CA LEU A 242 -2.19 4.98 6.33
C LEU A 242 -0.88 4.31 5.88
N ALA A 243 -0.02 5.06 5.20
CA ALA A 243 1.27 4.54 4.73
C ALA A 243 2.18 4.10 5.89
N ARG A 244 2.23 4.86 6.99
CA ARG A 244 2.97 4.47 8.20
C ARG A 244 2.44 3.17 8.82
N GLY A 245 1.12 3.02 8.93
CA GLY A 245 0.50 1.81 9.44
C GLY A 245 0.86 0.57 8.62
N ILE A 246 0.79 0.67 7.29
CA ILE A 246 1.14 -0.43 6.38
C ILE A 246 2.64 -0.73 6.43
N ALA A 247 3.49 0.31 6.44
CA ALA A 247 4.93 0.13 6.58
C ALA A 247 5.29 -0.59 7.89
N HIS A 248 4.64 -0.26 9.00
CA HIS A 248 4.82 -0.95 10.27
C HIS A 248 4.39 -2.42 10.22
N LEU A 249 3.25 -2.73 9.59
CA LEU A 249 2.81 -4.12 9.38
C LEU A 249 3.85 -4.91 8.59
N HIS A 250 4.34 -4.35 7.49
CA HIS A 250 5.25 -4.98 6.54
C HIS A 250 6.71 -5.06 7.03
N SER A 251 7.05 -4.29 8.06
CA SER A 251 8.40 -4.26 8.63
C SER A 251 8.77 -5.60 9.27
N ASP A 252 10.01 -6.02 9.00
CA ASP A 252 10.68 -7.18 9.61
C ASP A 252 11.44 -6.80 10.90
N HIS A 253 11.36 -5.54 11.31
CA HIS A 253 11.93 -5.05 12.56
C HIS A 253 10.99 -4.05 13.25
N THR A 254 11.04 -4.01 14.57
CA THR A 254 10.43 -2.97 15.40
C THR A 254 11.19 -1.64 15.24
N PRO A 255 10.61 -0.50 15.64
CA PRO A 255 11.30 0.79 15.63
C PRO A 255 12.62 0.82 16.42
N CYS A 256 12.74 -0.02 17.46
CA CYS A 256 13.98 -0.16 18.24
C CYS A 256 14.95 -1.22 17.67
N GLY A 257 14.71 -1.73 16.46
CA GLY A 257 15.60 -2.63 15.72
C GLY A 257 15.49 -4.11 16.09
N ARG A 258 14.56 -4.52 16.95
CA ARG A 258 14.33 -5.95 17.24
C ARG A 258 13.63 -6.62 16.05
N PRO A 259 13.97 -7.88 15.70
CA PRO A 259 13.25 -8.62 14.67
C PRO A 259 11.75 -8.71 14.98
N LYS A 260 10.94 -8.58 13.94
CA LYS A 260 9.47 -8.68 13.96
C LYS A 260 9.04 -9.54 12.76
N THR A 261 8.04 -10.39 12.92
CA THR A 261 7.47 -11.10 11.77
C THR A 261 6.64 -10.12 10.92
N PRO A 262 6.90 -9.99 9.61
CA PRO A 262 6.05 -9.17 8.74
C PRO A 262 4.63 -9.72 8.68
N ILE A 263 3.65 -8.81 8.61
CA ILE A 263 2.24 -9.15 8.48
C ILE A 263 1.74 -8.48 7.20
N VAL A 264 1.00 -9.22 6.38
CA VAL A 264 0.25 -8.69 5.24
C VAL A 264 -1.23 -8.71 5.57
N HIS A 265 -1.93 -7.64 5.21
CA HIS A 265 -3.32 -7.44 5.60
C HIS A 265 -4.28 -8.27 4.74
N ARG A 266 -4.06 -8.31 3.41
CA ARG A 266 -4.83 -9.09 2.41
C ARG A 266 -6.29 -8.69 2.20
N ASP A 267 -6.80 -7.68 2.90
CA ASP A 267 -8.14 -7.11 2.70
C ASP A 267 -8.16 -5.61 3.02
N LEU A 268 -7.12 -4.89 2.55
CA LEU A 268 -7.05 -3.44 2.68
C LEU A 268 -8.12 -2.78 1.80
N LYS A 269 -8.94 -1.95 2.41
CA LYS A 269 -10.02 -1.17 1.80
C LYS A 269 -10.45 -0.05 2.73
N SER A 270 -11.09 0.98 2.21
CA SER A 270 -11.54 2.13 3.00
C SER A 270 -12.52 1.77 4.13
N SER A 271 -13.27 0.67 4.03
CA SER A 271 -14.14 0.19 5.12
C SER A 271 -13.38 -0.46 6.28
N ASN A 272 -12.13 -0.88 6.08
CA ASN A 272 -11.27 -1.54 7.09
C ASN A 272 -10.19 -0.60 7.64
N ILE A 273 -10.35 0.71 7.42
CA ILE A 273 -9.48 1.75 7.94
C ILE A 273 -10.35 2.67 8.78
N LEU A 274 -9.97 2.93 10.03
CA LEU A 274 -10.71 3.81 10.93
C LEU A 274 -10.09 5.20 10.94
N VAL A 275 -10.94 6.23 11.07
CA VAL A 275 -10.51 7.63 11.19
C VAL A 275 -10.50 8.02 12.66
N LYS A 276 -9.34 8.45 13.17
CA LYS A 276 -9.15 8.93 14.53
C LYS A 276 -9.60 10.39 14.67
N ASN A 277 -9.75 10.85 15.92
CA ASN A 277 -10.22 12.22 16.21
C ASN A 277 -9.30 13.31 15.65
N ASP A 278 -7.99 13.03 15.61
CA ASP A 278 -6.91 13.88 15.06
C ASP A 278 -6.79 13.82 13.52
N LEU A 279 -7.72 13.15 12.83
CA LEU A 279 -7.72 12.91 11.39
C LEU A 279 -6.53 12.11 10.86
N THR A 280 -5.96 11.25 11.72
CA THR A 280 -5.08 10.17 11.29
C THR A 280 -5.86 8.85 11.13
N CYS A 281 -5.28 7.90 10.40
CA CYS A 281 -5.84 6.58 10.18
C CYS A 281 -5.27 5.56 11.18
N CYS A 282 -6.05 4.51 11.46
CA CYS A 282 -5.52 3.25 11.96
C CYS A 282 -6.15 2.06 11.22
N LEU A 283 -5.36 1.00 11.02
CA LEU A 283 -5.80 -0.22 10.35
C LEU A 283 -6.57 -1.12 11.33
N CYS A 284 -7.62 -1.78 10.84
CA CYS A 284 -8.41 -2.74 11.60
C CYS A 284 -8.80 -3.94 10.71
N ASP A 285 -9.45 -4.95 11.31
CA ASP A 285 -9.97 -6.14 10.62
C ASP A 285 -8.88 -7.04 10.00
N PHE A 286 -8.19 -7.78 10.87
CA PHE A 286 -7.09 -8.68 10.48
C PHE A 286 -7.54 -10.12 10.20
N GLY A 287 -8.84 -10.36 9.97
CA GLY A 287 -9.40 -11.73 9.87
C GLY A 287 -8.88 -12.54 8.69
N LEU A 288 -8.34 -11.88 7.67
CA LEU A 288 -7.72 -12.50 6.49
C LEU A 288 -6.21 -12.31 6.43
N SER A 289 -5.64 -11.64 7.42
CA SER A 289 -4.22 -11.28 7.42
C SER A 289 -3.33 -12.49 7.63
N LEU A 290 -2.11 -12.41 7.11
CA LEU A 290 -1.13 -13.49 7.13
C LEU A 290 0.19 -13.01 7.71
N ARG A 291 0.74 -13.77 8.66
CA ARG A 291 2.12 -13.62 9.12
C ARG A 291 3.05 -14.28 8.10
N LEU A 292 4.00 -13.53 7.58
CA LEU A 292 5.01 -14.04 6.65
C LEU A 292 6.14 -14.71 7.43
N ASP A 293 5.81 -15.83 8.09
CA ASP A 293 6.78 -16.64 8.82
C ASP A 293 7.70 -17.37 7.80
N PRO A 294 9.04 -17.31 7.96
CA PRO A 294 9.97 -18.04 7.09
C PRO A 294 9.76 -19.55 7.03
N SER A 295 9.03 -20.13 7.99
CA SER A 295 8.68 -21.56 8.02
C SER A 295 7.49 -21.93 7.12
N LEU A 296 6.73 -20.97 6.59
CA LEU A 296 5.64 -21.25 5.67
C LEU A 296 6.15 -21.86 4.37
N SER A 297 5.56 -22.99 3.97
CA SER A 297 5.82 -23.58 2.67
C SER A 297 5.04 -22.88 1.56
N VAL A 298 5.46 -23.12 0.31
CA VAL A 298 4.70 -22.66 -0.88
C VAL A 298 3.30 -23.26 -0.89
N ASP A 299 3.14 -24.49 -0.41
CA ASP A 299 1.83 -25.16 -0.32
C ASP A 299 0.94 -24.51 0.74
N ASP A 300 1.47 -24.14 1.91
CA ASP A 300 0.71 -23.41 2.94
C ASP A 300 0.21 -22.07 2.39
N LEU A 301 1.05 -21.40 1.61
CA LEU A 301 0.76 -20.12 1.02
C LEU A 301 -0.27 -20.22 -0.11
N ALA A 302 -0.19 -21.26 -0.94
CA ALA A 302 -1.19 -21.58 -1.97
C ALA A 302 -2.54 -21.91 -1.33
N ASN A 303 -2.54 -22.71 -0.26
CA ASN A 303 -3.73 -23.11 0.48
C ASN A 303 -4.38 -21.96 1.26
N SER A 304 -3.64 -20.87 1.49
CA SER A 304 -4.19 -19.64 2.10
C SER A 304 -5.22 -18.93 1.22
N GLY A 305 -5.38 -19.37 -0.04
CA GLY A 305 -6.48 -19.04 -0.95
C GLY A 305 -6.43 -17.63 -1.55
N GLN A 306 -7.24 -17.42 -2.59
CA GLN A 306 -7.54 -16.09 -3.12
C GLN A 306 -8.61 -15.44 -2.23
N VAL A 307 -8.18 -14.69 -1.22
CA VAL A 307 -9.06 -14.02 -0.25
C VAL A 307 -8.98 -12.50 -0.39
N GLY A 308 -9.96 -11.81 0.20
CA GLY A 308 -10.06 -10.36 0.19
C GLY A 308 -11.25 -9.88 -0.63
N THR A 309 -11.38 -8.57 -0.75
CA THR A 309 -12.48 -7.92 -1.48
C THR A 309 -12.09 -7.71 -2.94
N ALA A 310 -12.82 -8.35 -3.87
CA ALA A 310 -12.47 -8.38 -5.30
C ALA A 310 -12.15 -7.00 -5.92
N ARG A 311 -12.87 -5.94 -5.53
CA ARG A 311 -12.64 -4.56 -6.01
C ARG A 311 -11.24 -4.02 -5.70
N TYR A 312 -10.61 -4.50 -4.62
CA TYR A 312 -9.31 -4.04 -4.16
C TYR A 312 -8.17 -5.02 -4.50
N MET A 313 -8.49 -6.18 -5.09
CA MET A 313 -7.48 -7.18 -5.42
C MET A 313 -6.53 -6.67 -6.52
N ALA A 314 -5.24 -6.87 -6.29
CA ALA A 314 -4.20 -6.62 -7.28
C ALA A 314 -4.38 -7.52 -8.51
N PRO A 315 -3.95 -7.09 -9.71
CA PRO A 315 -4.16 -7.84 -10.94
C PRO A 315 -3.57 -9.25 -10.89
N GLU A 316 -2.39 -9.42 -10.29
CA GLU A 316 -1.75 -10.74 -10.10
C GLU A 316 -2.53 -11.66 -9.15
N VAL A 317 -3.34 -11.11 -8.24
CA VAL A 317 -4.26 -11.86 -7.39
C VAL A 317 -5.45 -12.33 -8.21
N LEU A 318 -6.05 -11.42 -9.01
CA LEU A 318 -7.20 -11.72 -9.88
C LEU A 318 -6.86 -12.76 -10.96
N GLU A 319 -5.64 -12.72 -11.49
CA GLU A 319 -5.15 -13.65 -12.50
C GLU A 319 -4.61 -14.97 -11.90
N SER A 320 -4.56 -15.10 -10.57
CA SER A 320 -3.95 -16.23 -9.88
C SER A 320 -2.49 -16.47 -10.29
N ARG A 321 -1.73 -15.37 -10.49
CA ARG A 321 -0.32 -15.37 -10.93
C ARG A 321 0.65 -14.84 -9.87
N MET A 322 0.25 -14.85 -8.61
CA MET A 322 1.12 -14.45 -7.51
C MET A 322 2.37 -15.34 -7.43
N ASN A 323 3.55 -14.72 -7.28
CA ASN A 323 4.78 -15.45 -7.00
C ASN A 323 4.82 -15.87 -5.54
N LEU A 324 4.52 -17.14 -5.28
CA LEU A 324 4.48 -17.73 -3.94
C LEU A 324 5.86 -18.03 -3.35
N GLU A 325 6.93 -18.00 -4.14
CA GLU A 325 8.31 -18.21 -3.65
C GLU A 325 8.90 -16.93 -3.02
N ASN A 326 8.35 -15.77 -3.37
CA ASN A 326 8.80 -14.48 -2.88
C ASN A 326 7.73 -13.82 -2.02
N MET A 327 7.95 -13.81 -0.71
CA MET A 327 6.99 -13.24 0.25
C MET A 327 6.72 -11.74 0.06
N GLU A 328 7.61 -11.05 -0.64
CA GLU A 328 7.40 -9.65 -1.02
C GLU A 328 6.20 -9.47 -1.96
N SER A 329 5.81 -10.50 -2.72
CA SER A 329 4.62 -10.45 -3.58
C SER A 329 3.35 -10.16 -2.78
N PHE A 330 3.24 -10.68 -1.56
CA PHE A 330 2.10 -10.44 -0.69
C PHE A 330 2.05 -9.02 -0.14
N LYS A 331 3.21 -8.38 0.04
CA LYS A 331 3.25 -6.96 0.44
C LYS A 331 2.87 -6.06 -0.73
N GLN A 332 3.24 -6.43 -1.95
CA GLN A 332 2.90 -5.68 -3.16
C GLN A 332 1.38 -5.62 -3.39
N THR A 333 0.63 -6.67 -3.06
CA THR A 333 -0.84 -6.68 -3.18
C THR A 333 -1.51 -5.71 -2.19
N ASP A 334 -0.98 -5.61 -0.97
CA ASP A 334 -1.40 -4.59 0.02
C ASP A 334 -1.10 -3.17 -0.49
N VAL A 335 0.06 -2.95 -1.13
CA VAL A 335 0.43 -1.64 -1.70
C VAL A 335 -0.51 -1.25 -2.85
N TYR A 336 -0.90 -2.19 -3.71
CA TYR A 336 -1.91 -1.95 -4.73
C TYR A 336 -3.25 -1.53 -4.11
N SER A 337 -3.71 -2.26 -3.09
CA SER A 337 -4.95 -1.96 -2.38
C SER A 337 -4.90 -0.58 -1.71
N MET A 338 -3.76 -0.23 -1.11
CA MET A 338 -3.49 1.10 -0.54
C MET A 338 -3.58 2.20 -1.59
N ALA A 339 -3.07 1.99 -2.80
CA ALA A 339 -3.13 2.98 -3.88
C ALA A 339 -4.58 3.33 -4.25
N LEU A 340 -5.48 2.34 -4.26
CA LEU A 340 -6.92 2.59 -4.48
C LEU A 340 -7.53 3.42 -3.35
N VAL A 341 -7.17 3.15 -2.09
CA VAL A 341 -7.64 3.94 -0.95
C VAL A 341 -7.10 5.38 -0.99
N LEU A 342 -5.83 5.57 -1.36
CA LEU A 342 -5.26 6.91 -1.54
C LEU A 342 -5.97 7.67 -2.66
N TRP A 343 -6.40 6.99 -3.72
CA TRP A 343 -7.26 7.56 -4.75
C TRP A 343 -8.63 7.96 -4.19
N GLU A 344 -9.27 7.12 -3.36
CA GLU A 344 -10.55 7.46 -2.71
C GLU A 344 -10.41 8.75 -1.87
N MET A 345 -9.36 8.85 -1.05
CA MET A 345 -9.08 10.07 -0.26
C MET A 345 -8.89 11.29 -1.18
N THR A 346 -8.07 11.15 -2.22
CA THR A 346 -7.76 12.24 -3.17
C THR A 346 -9.02 12.70 -3.91
N SER A 347 -9.92 11.79 -4.27
CA SER A 347 -11.18 12.10 -4.97
C SER A 347 -12.11 13.00 -4.15
N ARG A 348 -11.91 13.08 -2.84
CA ARG A 348 -12.69 13.89 -1.89
C ARG A 348 -11.92 15.11 -1.38
N CYS A 349 -10.74 15.40 -1.93
CA CYS A 349 -9.93 16.53 -1.51
C CYS A 349 -10.30 17.82 -2.27
N ASN A 350 -10.61 18.90 -1.54
CA ASN A 350 -10.91 20.20 -2.14
C ASN A 350 -9.69 20.90 -2.76
N GLY A 351 -8.47 20.47 -2.43
CA GLY A 351 -7.22 20.98 -3.00
C GLY A 351 -7.01 20.62 -4.48
N VAL A 352 -7.79 19.68 -5.02
CA VAL A 352 -7.74 19.28 -6.44
C VAL A 352 -8.40 20.33 -7.36
N GLY A 353 -8.99 21.39 -6.82
CA GLY A 353 -9.25 22.65 -7.53
C GLY A 353 -9.95 22.51 -8.88
N GLY A 354 -11.27 22.27 -8.90
CA GLY A 354 -12.07 22.58 -10.09
C GLY A 354 -13.30 21.71 -10.34
N LYS A 355 -14.47 22.22 -9.93
CA LYS A 355 -15.81 22.11 -10.55
C LYS A 355 -16.41 20.75 -11.01
N HIS A 356 -15.73 19.61 -11.05
CA HIS A 356 -16.29 18.39 -11.71
C HIS A 356 -15.94 17.03 -11.07
N CYS A 357 -15.71 16.95 -9.75
CA CYS A 357 -15.66 15.65 -9.05
C CYS A 357 -16.75 15.56 -7.98
N ARG A 358 -18.02 15.66 -8.39
CA ARG A 358 -19.12 15.05 -7.63
C ARG A 358 -19.37 13.66 -8.21
N PHE A 359 -18.67 12.66 -7.71
CA PHE A 359 -19.13 11.29 -7.85
C PHE A 359 -20.26 11.08 -6.85
N SER A 360 -21.49 11.16 -7.34
CA SER A 360 -22.65 10.59 -6.67
C SER A 360 -22.53 9.08 -6.79
N TYR A 361 -22.30 8.39 -5.67
CA TYR A 361 -22.51 6.94 -5.61
C TYR A 361 -24.01 6.71 -5.77
N LEU A 362 -24.41 6.00 -6.83
CA LEU A 362 -25.72 5.36 -6.96
C LEU A 362 -25.69 4.00 -6.26
#